data_AF-A0A9D5D590-F1
#
_entry.id   AF-A0A9D5D590-F1
#
_cell.length_a   1.000
_cell.length_b   1.000
_cell.length_c   1.000
_cell.angle_alpha   90.00
_cell.angle_beta   90.00
_cell.angle_gamma   90.00
#
_symmetry.space_group_name_H-M   'P 1'
#
loop_
_entity.id
_entity.type
_entity.pdbx_description
1 polymer ?
#
loop_
_entity_poly.entity_id
_entity_poly.type
_entity_poly.pdbx_seq_one_letter_code
_entity_poly.pdbx_strand_id
1 'polypeptide(L)'
;MDEEMGRKRAKIEKDRLNLSLSPPLSPPRSQSPTHVDDGDLIVPPYPWATNREATVHTLSYLLSHNITTISGTVQCKRCNNQESMSYELHPKFMEISQFIREHKHAMHDRAPPEWMNPEFPACRTCSQPNCMKPVISTNESSINWLFLLLGQTLGCCTLSQLKFFCKHTKNHRTGAKDRVLYLTYLALCKQLDPTGPFDIHQY
;
A
#
# COMPACT_ATOMS: atom_id res chain seq x y z
N MET A 1 -70.89 4.46 -45.31
CA MET A 1 -69.73 5.27 -44.89
C MET A 1 -69.69 5.20 -43.36
N ASP A 2 -69.68 3.96 -42.82
CA ASP A 2 -70.26 3.65 -41.51
C ASP A 2 -69.39 2.71 -40.66
N GLU A 3 -68.16 2.41 -41.09
CA GLU A 3 -67.18 1.64 -40.28
C GLU A 3 -66.13 2.52 -39.58
N GLU A 4 -66.04 3.80 -39.94
CA GLU A 4 -65.01 4.71 -39.39
C GLU A 4 -65.49 5.53 -38.17
N MET A 5 -66.80 5.50 -37.88
CA MET A 5 -67.40 6.21 -36.74
C MET A 5 -67.50 5.32 -35.47
N GLY A 6 -67.40 3.99 -35.60
CA GLY A 6 -67.38 3.05 -34.47
C GLY A 6 -66.02 2.97 -33.75
N ARG A 7 -64.91 3.18 -34.46
CA ARG A 7 -63.55 3.12 -33.86
C ARG A 7 -63.14 4.38 -33.11
N LYS A 8 -63.80 5.52 -33.38
CA LYS A 8 -63.52 6.80 -32.69
C LYS A 8 -64.24 6.94 -31.33
N ARG A 9 -65.36 6.25 -31.12
CA ARG A 9 -66.07 6.21 -29.82
C ARG A 9 -65.41 5.28 -28.79
N ALA A 10 -64.82 4.16 -29.21
CA ALA A 10 -64.08 3.26 -28.32
C ALA A 10 -62.72 3.82 -27.84
N LYS A 11 -62.21 4.88 -28.46
CA LYS A 11 -60.93 5.51 -28.07
C LYS A 11 -61.11 6.62 -27.02
N ILE A 12 -62.27 7.29 -27.01
CA ILE A 12 -62.54 8.43 -26.10
C ILE A 12 -63.03 7.97 -24.71
N GLU A 13 -63.64 6.79 -24.61
CA GLU A 13 -64.11 6.24 -23.32
C GLU A 13 -63.00 5.51 -22.54
N LYS A 14 -61.94 5.08 -23.24
CA LYS A 14 -60.76 4.43 -22.62
C LYS A 14 -59.78 5.42 -21.98
N ASP A 15 -59.78 6.67 -22.45
CA ASP A 15 -58.90 7.74 -21.96
C ASP A 15 -59.52 8.56 -20.80
N ARG A 16 -60.77 8.32 -20.42
CA ARG A 16 -61.47 9.05 -19.33
C ARG A 16 -61.54 8.31 -18.00
N LEU A 17 -61.08 7.06 -17.94
CA LEU A 17 -61.03 6.23 -16.73
C LEU A 17 -59.63 6.13 -16.08
N ASN A 18 -58.64 6.89 -16.57
CA ASN A 18 -57.25 6.79 -16.09
C ASN A 18 -56.66 8.08 -15.49
N LEU A 19 -57.49 9.07 -15.17
CA LEU A 19 -57.08 10.23 -14.36
C LEU A 19 -57.58 10.07 -12.92
N SER A 20 -56.77 9.45 -12.05
CA SER A 20 -56.62 9.76 -10.61
C SER A 20 -56.02 8.58 -9.83
N LEU A 21 -54.78 8.19 -10.13
CA LEU A 21 -53.98 7.41 -9.19
C LEU A 21 -52.55 7.95 -9.21
N SER A 22 -52.22 8.75 -8.21
CA SER A 22 -50.85 9.14 -7.91
C SER A 22 -50.00 7.87 -7.78
N PRO A 23 -48.80 7.80 -8.39
CA PRO A 23 -47.95 6.64 -8.22
C PRO A 23 -47.58 6.49 -6.74
N PRO A 24 -47.59 5.27 -6.17
CA PRO A 24 -47.10 5.06 -4.82
C PRO A 24 -45.64 5.54 -4.77
N LEU A 25 -45.34 6.39 -3.79
CA LEU A 25 -43.98 6.78 -3.44
C LEU A 25 -43.14 5.50 -3.40
N SER A 26 -42.14 5.43 -4.27
CA SER A 26 -41.17 4.34 -4.23
C SER A 26 -40.62 4.27 -2.80
N PRO A 27 -40.52 3.07 -2.20
CA PRO A 27 -39.84 2.96 -0.91
C PRO A 27 -38.47 3.62 -1.05
N PRO A 28 -37.98 4.34 -0.02
CA PRO A 28 -36.70 5.00 -0.09
C PRO A 28 -35.69 3.96 -0.58
N ARG A 29 -35.04 4.26 -1.70
CA ARG A 29 -33.95 3.46 -2.24
C ARG A 29 -33.04 3.21 -1.06
N SER A 30 -33.03 1.97 -0.56
CA SER A 30 -32.10 1.54 0.46
C SER A 30 -30.75 1.86 -0.14
N GLN A 31 -30.15 2.96 0.29
CA GLN A 31 -28.75 3.21 0.08
C GLN A 31 -28.14 2.05 0.84
N SER A 32 -27.81 0.97 0.12
CA SER A 32 -26.87 -0.01 0.60
C SER A 32 -25.76 0.81 1.23
N PRO A 33 -25.45 0.61 2.52
CA PRO A 33 -24.39 1.34 3.19
C PRO A 33 -23.24 1.36 2.21
N THR A 34 -22.74 2.55 1.88
CA THR A 34 -21.42 2.70 1.28
C THR A 34 -20.58 1.62 1.92
N HIS A 35 -20.16 0.63 1.14
CA HIS A 35 -19.33 -0.45 1.63
C HIS A 35 -18.09 0.29 2.10
N VAL A 36 -18.06 0.61 3.40
CA VAL A 36 -16.82 0.83 4.10
C VAL A 36 -16.05 -0.41 3.74
N ASP A 37 -14.96 -0.20 3.02
CA ASP A 37 -13.89 -1.17 2.88
C ASP A 37 -13.44 -1.42 4.32
N ASP A 38 -14.22 -2.27 5.00
CA ASP A 38 -14.01 -2.84 6.32
C ASP A 38 -12.89 -3.84 6.13
N GLY A 39 -11.75 -3.29 5.71
CA GLY A 39 -10.50 -4.03 5.67
C GLY A 39 -10.23 -4.36 7.12
N ASP A 40 -10.30 -5.66 7.42
CA ASP A 40 -10.09 -6.24 8.74
C ASP A 40 -9.01 -5.47 9.47
N LEU A 41 -9.44 -4.73 10.50
CA LEU A 41 -8.51 -3.96 11.32
C LEU A 41 -7.59 -4.94 12.04
N ILE A 42 -6.29 -4.74 11.91
CA ILE A 42 -5.29 -5.55 12.59
C ILE A 42 -4.79 -4.85 13.84
N VAL A 43 -4.29 -5.63 14.81
CA VAL A 43 -3.44 -5.07 15.87
C VAL A 43 -2.12 -4.66 15.22
N PRO A 44 -1.70 -3.39 15.34
CA PRO A 44 -0.45 -2.94 14.73
C PRO A 44 0.73 -3.76 15.27
N PRO A 45 1.56 -4.37 14.40
CA PRO A 45 2.69 -5.18 14.83
C PRO A 45 3.84 -4.35 15.43
N TYR A 46 3.84 -3.04 15.18
CA TYR A 46 4.87 -2.10 15.64
C TYR A 46 4.25 -0.73 15.96
N PRO A 47 4.85 0.09 16.84
CA PRO A 47 4.37 1.43 17.16
C PRO A 47 4.28 2.40 15.97
N TRP A 48 5.06 2.15 14.91
CA TRP A 48 5.03 2.96 13.69
C TRP A 48 3.97 2.50 12.68
N ALA A 49 3.41 1.30 12.86
CA ALA A 49 2.40 0.72 11.98
C ALA A 49 1.01 1.19 12.37
N THR A 50 0.09 1.22 11.41
CA THR A 50 -1.33 1.51 11.68
C THR A 50 -2.11 0.21 11.91
N ASN A 51 -3.42 0.33 12.14
CA ASN A 51 -4.34 -0.81 12.22
C ASN A 51 -4.72 -1.40 10.83
N ARG A 52 -4.00 -1.04 9.77
CA ARG A 52 -4.15 -1.60 8.43
C ARG A 52 -2.86 -2.29 8.00
N GLU A 53 -2.99 -3.42 7.32
CA GLU A 53 -1.85 -4.18 6.83
C GLU A 53 -0.95 -3.32 5.93
N ALA A 54 0.37 -3.53 6.04
CA ALA A 54 1.38 -2.86 5.22
C ALA A 54 1.29 -1.31 5.21
N THR A 55 0.68 -0.73 6.25
CA THR A 55 0.45 0.71 6.35
C THR A 55 1.23 1.29 7.54
N VAL A 56 1.99 2.34 7.27
CA VAL A 56 2.82 3.08 8.24
C VAL A 56 2.22 4.46 8.50
N HIS A 57 2.45 4.99 9.70
CA HIS A 57 2.13 6.39 9.99
C HIS A 57 3.07 7.34 9.22
N THR A 58 2.62 8.59 9.03
CA THR A 58 3.45 9.64 8.40
C THR A 58 4.66 9.99 9.26
N LEU A 59 5.73 10.51 8.64
CA LEU A 59 6.92 10.97 9.35
C LEU A 59 6.58 11.99 10.43
N SER A 60 5.71 12.96 10.12
CA SER A 60 5.25 13.97 11.09
C SER A 60 4.53 13.35 12.30
N TYR A 61 3.69 12.32 12.08
CA TYR A 61 3.07 11.59 13.16
C TYR A 61 4.13 10.88 14.02
N LEU A 62 5.03 10.13 13.39
CA LEU A 62 6.06 9.36 14.09
C LEU A 62 6.93 10.28 14.97
N LEU A 63 7.39 11.41 14.43
CA LEU A 63 8.19 12.38 15.16
C LEU A 63 7.43 13.06 16.30
N SER A 64 6.16 13.44 16.08
CA SER A 64 5.34 14.05 17.15
C SER A 64 5.00 13.08 18.29
N HIS A 65 5.11 11.77 18.05
CA HIS A 65 4.93 10.71 19.06
C HIS A 65 6.26 10.16 19.59
N ASN A 66 7.37 10.87 19.40
CA ASN A 66 8.73 10.48 19.84
C ASN A 66 9.21 9.12 19.29
N ILE A 67 8.68 8.69 18.15
CA ILE A 67 9.18 7.52 17.42
C ILE A 67 10.29 8.01 16.49
N THR A 68 11.50 8.15 17.04
CA THR A 68 12.68 8.68 16.33
C THR A 68 13.64 7.58 15.86
N THR A 69 13.46 6.34 16.33
CA THR A 69 14.33 5.21 16.05
C THR A 69 13.52 3.99 15.70
N ILE A 70 13.91 3.30 14.64
CA ILE A 70 13.27 2.05 14.19
C ILE A 70 14.27 0.92 14.31
N SER A 71 13.88 -0.13 15.03
CA SER A 71 14.73 -1.29 15.30
C SER A 71 14.22 -2.54 14.60
N GLY A 72 15.13 -3.47 14.33
CA GLY A 72 14.85 -4.77 13.75
C GLY A 72 15.99 -5.76 13.99
N THR A 73 15.69 -7.04 13.85
CA THR A 73 16.67 -8.11 14.04
C THR A 73 17.43 -8.37 12.74
N VAL A 74 18.74 -8.48 12.83
CA VAL A 74 19.62 -8.92 11.74
C VAL A 74 20.31 -10.23 12.11
N GLN A 75 20.62 -11.05 11.12
CA GLN A 75 21.31 -12.32 11.27
C GLN A 75 22.50 -12.43 10.31
N CYS A 76 23.64 -12.84 10.84
CA CYS A 76 24.82 -13.15 10.06
C CYS A 76 24.60 -14.41 9.21
N LYS A 77 24.68 -14.29 7.88
CA LYS A 77 24.61 -15.44 6.96
C LYS A 77 25.81 -16.40 7.00
N ARG A 78 26.80 -16.15 7.88
CA ARG A 78 28.04 -16.95 8.00
C ARG A 78 28.11 -17.73 9.31
N CYS A 79 27.90 -17.06 10.45
CA CYS A 79 27.98 -17.66 11.78
C CYS A 79 26.63 -17.74 12.51
N ASN A 80 25.53 -17.33 11.86
CA ASN A 80 24.17 -17.32 12.40
C ASN A 80 23.93 -16.43 13.62
N ASN A 81 24.92 -15.64 14.05
CA ASN A 81 24.76 -14.65 15.12
C ASN A 81 23.64 -13.67 14.78
N GLN A 82 22.74 -13.42 15.73
CA GLN A 82 21.67 -12.43 15.62
C GLN A 82 21.94 -11.25 16.56
N GLU A 83 21.60 -10.05 16.10
CA GLU A 83 21.63 -8.84 16.93
C GLU A 83 20.50 -7.88 16.54
N SER A 84 20.16 -6.98 17.46
CA SER A 84 19.26 -5.87 17.17
C SER A 84 20.03 -4.75 16.49
N MET A 85 19.49 -4.25 15.39
CA MET A 85 19.98 -3.09 14.67
C MET A 85 18.92 -2.00 14.69
N SER A 86 19.35 -0.74 14.70
CA SER A 86 18.47 0.41 14.77
C SER A 86 18.91 1.52 13.82
N TYR A 87 17.95 2.24 13.29
CA TYR A 87 18.16 3.40 12.43
C TYR A 87 17.47 4.64 13.02
N GLU A 88 18.16 5.77 12.98
CA GLU A 88 17.52 7.07 13.22
C GLU A 88 16.58 7.38 12.05
N LEU A 89 15.28 7.54 12.36
CA LEU A 89 14.21 7.60 11.38
C LEU A 89 14.40 8.75 10.38
N HIS A 90 14.54 9.97 10.89
CA HIS A 90 14.60 11.16 10.06
C HIS A 90 15.80 11.19 9.10
N PRO A 91 17.06 11.08 9.55
CA PRO A 91 18.21 11.15 8.63
C PRO A 91 18.19 10.01 7.61
N LYS A 92 17.81 8.78 8.00
CA LYS A 92 17.72 7.66 7.04
C LYS A 92 16.61 7.83 6.03
N PHE A 93 15.45 8.33 6.44
CA PHE A 93 14.39 8.62 5.48
C PHE A 93 14.79 9.74 4.52
N MET A 94 15.46 10.79 4.99
CA MET A 94 15.96 11.87 4.14
C MET A 94 16.94 11.36 3.07
N GLU A 95 17.90 10.50 3.44
CA GLU A 95 18.84 9.83 2.52
C GLU A 95 18.10 9.14 1.37
N ILE A 96 17.09 8.32 1.68
CA ILE A 96 16.30 7.57 0.70
C ILE A 96 15.44 8.51 -0.15
N SER A 97 14.80 9.49 0.47
CA SER A 97 13.94 10.46 -0.21
C SER A 97 14.72 11.28 -1.25
N GLN A 98 15.95 11.67 -0.90
CA GLN A 98 16.85 12.41 -1.77
C GLN A 98 17.29 11.53 -2.95
N PHE A 99 17.71 10.29 -2.68
CA PHE A 99 18.07 9.35 -3.73
C PHE A 99 16.94 9.16 -4.74
N ILE A 100 15.70 8.97 -4.28
CA ILE A 100 14.53 8.86 -5.16
C ILE A 100 14.33 10.14 -5.97
N ARG A 101 14.37 11.32 -5.34
CA ARG A 101 14.20 12.60 -6.03
C ARG A 101 15.20 12.78 -7.17
N GLU A 102 16.45 12.39 -6.94
CA GLU A 102 17.53 12.51 -7.90
C GLU A 102 17.44 11.46 -9.03
N HIS A 103 17.03 10.22 -8.74
CA HIS A 103 17.19 9.10 -9.68
C HIS A 103 15.87 8.56 -10.27
N LYS A 104 14.71 8.93 -9.73
CA LYS A 104 13.40 8.38 -10.15
C LYS A 104 13.17 8.43 -11.66
N HIS A 105 13.57 9.51 -12.31
CA HIS A 105 13.39 9.71 -13.75
C HIS A 105 14.17 8.68 -14.61
N ALA A 106 15.27 8.14 -14.10
CA ALA A 106 16.10 7.15 -14.78
C ALA A 106 15.76 5.68 -14.42
N MET A 107 14.90 5.48 -13.41
CA MET A 107 14.54 4.13 -12.94
C MET A 107 13.56 3.39 -13.86
N HIS A 108 12.79 4.10 -14.70
CA HIS A 108 11.84 3.50 -15.65
C HIS A 108 10.92 2.44 -15.00
N ASP A 109 10.37 2.77 -13.83
CA ASP A 109 9.52 1.89 -13.02
C ASP A 109 10.16 0.57 -12.56
N ARG A 110 11.50 0.55 -12.45
CA ARG A 110 12.28 -0.60 -11.97
C ARG A 110 13.21 -0.20 -10.84
N ALA A 111 13.35 -1.09 -9.86
CA ALA A 111 14.29 -0.89 -8.78
C ALA A 111 15.73 -0.93 -9.33
N PRO A 112 16.59 0.01 -8.93
CA PRO A 112 17.98 0.03 -9.36
C PRO A 112 18.75 -1.17 -8.76
N PRO A 113 19.92 -1.52 -9.32
CA PRO A 113 20.70 -2.68 -8.89
C PRO A 113 21.02 -2.73 -7.39
N GLU A 114 21.24 -1.57 -6.76
CA GLU A 114 21.57 -1.40 -5.34
C GLU A 114 20.41 -1.84 -4.44
N TRP A 115 19.16 -1.58 -4.86
CA TRP A 115 17.98 -2.05 -4.14
C TRP A 115 17.72 -3.53 -4.36
N MET A 116 18.05 -4.05 -5.54
CA MET A 116 17.93 -5.47 -5.86
C MET A 116 18.98 -6.31 -5.13
N ASN A 117 20.15 -5.73 -4.86
CA ASN A 117 21.28 -6.36 -4.19
C ASN A 117 21.76 -5.52 -3.00
N PRO A 118 20.97 -5.46 -1.89
CA PRO A 118 21.33 -4.63 -0.75
C PRO A 118 22.68 -5.02 -0.14
N GLU A 119 23.44 -4.01 0.28
CA GLU A 119 24.64 -4.19 1.07
C GLU A 119 24.30 -4.33 2.56
N PHE A 120 25.04 -5.19 3.26
CA PHE A 120 24.87 -5.45 4.68
C PHE A 120 26.10 -5.01 5.48
N PRO A 121 25.94 -4.61 6.74
CA PRO A 121 27.08 -4.38 7.60
C PRO A 121 27.85 -5.68 7.88
N ALA A 122 29.09 -5.52 8.34
CA ALA A 122 29.92 -6.62 8.80
C ALA A 122 29.38 -7.21 10.10
N CYS A 123 29.57 -8.52 10.30
CA CYS A 123 29.19 -9.15 11.56
C CYS A 123 30.23 -8.83 12.65
N ARG A 124 29.78 -8.32 13.80
CA ARG A 124 30.66 -8.01 14.93
C ARG A 124 31.34 -9.25 15.53
N THR A 125 30.73 -10.42 15.38
CA THR A 125 31.23 -11.69 15.94
C THR A 125 32.29 -12.35 15.07
N CYS A 126 32.07 -12.47 13.75
CA CYS A 126 33.00 -13.15 12.84
C CYS A 126 33.77 -12.21 11.90
N SER A 127 33.53 -10.90 12.00
CA SER A 127 34.15 -9.84 11.19
C SER A 127 33.99 -9.96 9.68
N GLN A 128 33.16 -10.89 9.20
CA GLN A 128 32.90 -11.06 7.78
C GLN A 128 32.11 -9.86 7.23
N PRO A 129 32.51 -9.27 6.10
CA PRO A 129 31.78 -8.16 5.49
C PRO A 129 30.48 -8.64 4.85
N ASN A 130 29.53 -7.71 4.63
CA ASN A 130 28.32 -7.93 3.84
C ASN A 130 27.53 -9.21 4.23
N CYS A 131 27.30 -9.42 5.53
CA CYS A 131 26.70 -10.66 6.02
C CYS A 131 25.53 -10.52 7.00
N MET A 132 25.32 -9.36 7.62
CA MET A 132 24.22 -9.13 8.56
C MET A 132 22.91 -8.79 7.83
N LYS A 133 22.18 -9.82 7.40
CA LYS A 133 20.91 -9.65 6.68
C LYS A 133 19.75 -9.39 7.65
N PRO A 134 18.72 -8.62 7.27
CA PRO A 134 17.51 -8.53 8.08
C PRO A 134 16.83 -9.89 8.22
N VAL A 135 16.30 -10.18 9.41
CA VAL A 135 15.39 -11.30 9.63
C VAL A 135 13.99 -10.84 9.21
N ILE A 136 13.44 -11.50 8.19
CA ILE A 136 12.12 -11.14 7.63
C ILE A 136 11.10 -12.19 8.08
N SER A 137 10.01 -11.72 8.69
CA SER A 137 8.90 -12.57 9.09
C SER A 137 8.33 -13.36 7.91
N THR A 138 8.01 -14.63 8.14
CA THR A 138 7.27 -15.46 7.19
C THR A 138 5.79 -15.08 7.12
N ASN A 139 5.24 -14.55 8.22
CA ASN A 139 3.93 -13.91 8.23
C ASN A 139 4.05 -12.50 7.65
N GLU A 140 3.42 -12.25 6.50
CA GLU A 140 3.52 -10.98 5.80
C GLU A 140 2.96 -9.79 6.57
N SER A 141 1.94 -10.00 7.41
CA SER A 141 1.33 -8.96 8.26
C SER A 141 2.26 -8.51 9.38
N SER A 142 3.29 -9.29 9.72
CA SER A 142 4.29 -8.95 10.76
C SER A 142 5.64 -8.50 10.18
N ILE A 143 5.73 -8.26 8.87
CA ILE A 143 6.97 -7.75 8.28
C ILE A 143 7.25 -6.33 8.77
N ASN A 144 8.49 -6.09 9.21
CA ASN A 144 8.96 -4.78 9.65
C ASN A 144 9.30 -3.88 8.45
N TRP A 145 8.27 -3.45 7.72
CA TRP A 145 8.41 -2.69 6.46
C TRP A 145 9.25 -1.41 6.62
N LEU A 146 9.06 -0.68 7.72
CA LEU A 146 9.79 0.56 7.94
C LEU A 146 11.28 0.31 8.22
N PHE A 147 11.62 -0.72 9.00
CA PHE A 147 13.02 -1.10 9.20
C PHE A 147 13.70 -1.51 7.88
N LEU A 148 13.00 -2.29 7.05
CA LEU A 148 13.53 -2.72 5.75
C LEU A 148 13.73 -1.54 4.79
N LEU A 149 12.82 -0.55 4.80
CA LEU A 149 12.97 0.68 4.03
C LEU A 149 14.22 1.43 4.47
N LEU A 150 14.35 1.75 5.76
CA LEU A 150 15.44 2.56 6.30
C LEU A 150 16.82 1.91 6.14
N GLY A 151 16.87 0.58 6.17
CA GLY A 151 18.07 -0.18 5.84
C GLY A 151 18.34 -0.35 4.35
N GLN A 152 17.44 0.12 3.47
CA GLN A 152 17.46 -0.13 2.03
C GLN A 152 17.53 -1.63 1.67
N THR A 153 16.90 -2.48 2.49
CA THR A 153 16.98 -3.94 2.41
C THR A 153 15.70 -4.62 1.93
N LEU A 154 14.71 -3.86 1.42
CA LEU A 154 13.46 -4.41 0.84
C LEU A 154 13.71 -5.44 -0.28
N GLY A 155 14.85 -5.36 -0.98
CA GLY A 155 15.28 -6.37 -1.95
C GLY A 155 15.46 -7.77 -1.37
N CYS A 156 15.60 -7.91 -0.06
CA CYS A 156 15.64 -9.19 0.63
C CYS A 156 14.28 -9.90 0.67
N CYS A 157 13.17 -9.17 0.51
CA CYS A 157 11.83 -9.75 0.47
C CYS A 157 11.66 -10.70 -0.73
N THR A 158 10.82 -11.72 -0.56
CA THR A 158 10.37 -12.55 -1.67
C THR A 158 9.37 -11.78 -2.55
N LEU A 159 9.17 -12.24 -3.78
CA LEU A 159 8.15 -11.66 -4.65
C LEU A 159 6.74 -11.75 -4.04
N SER A 160 6.43 -12.81 -3.28
CA SER A 160 5.14 -12.95 -2.59
C SER A 160 4.93 -11.87 -1.54
N GLN A 161 5.95 -11.63 -0.70
CA GLN A 161 5.90 -10.59 0.34
C GLN A 161 5.73 -9.20 -0.28
N LEU A 162 6.45 -8.89 -1.35
CA LEU A 162 6.30 -7.60 -2.06
C LEU A 162 4.90 -7.47 -2.68
N LYS A 163 4.36 -8.55 -3.27
CA LYS A 163 2.98 -8.55 -3.80
C LYS A 163 1.93 -8.38 -2.71
N PHE A 164 2.15 -8.94 -1.52
CA PHE A 164 1.30 -8.74 -0.35
C PHE A 164 1.27 -7.25 0.02
N PHE A 165 2.43 -6.60 0.10
CA PHE A 165 2.51 -5.16 0.37
C PHE A 165 1.74 -4.35 -0.69
N CYS A 166 1.97 -4.61 -1.97
CA CYS A 166 1.28 -3.90 -3.05
C CYS A 166 -0.24 -4.12 -3.01
N LYS A 167 -0.71 -5.32 -2.68
CA LYS A 167 -2.14 -5.62 -2.51
C LYS A 167 -2.78 -4.69 -1.47
N HIS A 168 -2.17 -4.56 -0.29
CA HIS A 168 -2.75 -3.80 0.82
C HIS A 168 -2.54 -2.28 0.70
N THR A 169 -1.61 -1.85 -0.15
CA THR A 169 -1.39 -0.43 -0.49
C THR A 169 -2.07 0.00 -1.79
N LYS A 170 -2.93 -0.85 -2.36
CA LYS A 170 -3.70 -0.60 -3.59
C LYS A 170 -2.80 -0.26 -4.80
N ASN A 171 -1.63 -0.92 -4.85
CA ASN A 171 -0.68 -0.82 -5.94
C ASN A 171 -0.74 -2.05 -6.85
N HIS A 172 -0.36 -1.83 -8.12
CA HIS A 172 -0.27 -2.91 -9.08
C HIS A 172 0.73 -3.98 -8.63
N ARG A 173 0.35 -5.24 -8.76
CA ARG A 173 1.10 -6.41 -8.25
C ARG A 173 1.57 -7.37 -9.34
N THR A 174 1.28 -7.07 -10.61
CA THR A 174 1.76 -7.89 -11.72
C THR A 174 3.08 -7.32 -12.24
N GLY A 175 4.09 -8.17 -12.41
CA GLY A 175 5.44 -7.73 -12.75
C GLY A 175 6.53 -8.60 -12.16
N ALA A 176 7.74 -8.41 -12.70
CA ALA A 176 8.95 -8.96 -12.15
C ALA A 176 9.32 -8.29 -10.82
N LYS A 177 10.23 -8.91 -10.07
CA LYS A 177 10.59 -8.48 -8.71
C LYS A 177 11.08 -7.04 -8.63
N ASP A 178 11.87 -6.59 -9.60
CA ASP A 178 12.39 -5.22 -9.68
C ASP A 178 11.28 -4.17 -9.80
N ARG A 179 10.23 -4.44 -10.57
CA ARG A 179 9.06 -3.56 -10.69
C ARG A 179 8.27 -3.50 -9.38
N VAL A 180 7.96 -4.65 -8.79
CA VAL A 180 7.18 -4.70 -7.53
C VAL A 180 7.98 -4.08 -6.37
N LEU A 181 9.31 -4.27 -6.36
CA LEU A 181 10.20 -3.65 -5.38
C LEU A 181 10.21 -2.12 -5.51
N TYR A 182 10.32 -1.59 -6.72
CA TYR A 182 10.24 -0.14 -6.96
C TYR A 182 8.93 0.46 -6.43
N LEU A 183 7.79 -0.18 -6.75
CA LEU A 183 6.49 0.24 -6.25
C LEU A 183 6.42 0.21 -4.71
N THR A 184 7.02 -0.80 -4.09
CA THR A 184 7.08 -0.93 -2.63
C THR A 184 7.86 0.24 -2.00
N TYR A 185 9.02 0.59 -2.55
CA TYR A 185 9.81 1.75 -2.08
C TYR A 185 9.01 3.06 -2.19
N LEU A 186 8.43 3.34 -3.37
CA LEU A 186 7.67 4.56 -3.58
C LEU A 186 6.43 4.63 -2.69
N ALA A 187 5.69 3.54 -2.58
CA ALA A 187 4.48 3.49 -1.75
C ALA A 187 4.79 3.70 -0.26
N LEU A 188 5.87 3.12 0.27
CA LEU A 188 6.30 3.37 1.65
C LEU A 188 6.74 4.83 1.84
N CYS A 189 7.50 5.39 0.91
CA CYS A 189 7.92 6.79 0.98
C CYS A 189 6.71 7.74 0.92
N LYS A 190 5.71 7.44 0.08
CA LYS A 190 4.46 8.20 0.00
C LYS A 190 3.63 8.14 1.29
N GLN A 191 3.66 7.02 2.01
CA GLN A 191 3.01 6.93 3.32
C GLN A 191 3.73 7.80 4.37
N LEU A 192 5.07 7.81 4.37
CA LEU A 192 5.86 8.63 5.30
C LEU A 192 5.77 10.12 4.99
N ASP A 193 5.87 10.50 3.71
CA ASP A 193 5.74 11.87 3.25
C ASP A 193 4.79 11.92 2.03
N PRO A 194 3.49 12.16 2.28
CA PRO A 194 2.49 12.27 1.22
C PRO A 194 2.70 13.44 0.25
N THR A 195 3.55 14.40 0.61
CA THR A 195 3.84 15.59 -0.22
C THR A 195 5.08 15.43 -1.09
N GLY A 196 5.86 14.36 -0.87
CA GLY A 196 7.07 14.08 -1.62
C GLY A 196 6.80 13.54 -3.03
N PRO A 197 7.84 13.45 -3.89
CA PRO A 197 7.72 13.08 -5.31
C PRO A 197 7.52 11.56 -5.53
N PHE A 198 6.75 10.90 -4.66
CA PHE A 198 6.63 9.44 -4.60
C PHE A 198 5.41 8.90 -5.34
N ASP A 199 4.73 9.74 -6.11
CA ASP A 199 3.59 9.29 -6.91
C ASP A 199 3.98 8.17 -7.87
N ILE A 200 3.17 7.12 -7.83
CA ILE A 200 3.25 5.97 -8.72
C ILE A 200 2.32 6.29 -9.89
N HIS A 201 2.87 6.42 -11.09
CA HIS A 201 2.06 6.54 -12.29
C HIS A 201 1.44 5.17 -12.58
N GLN A 202 0.14 5.04 -12.31
CA GLN A 202 -0.62 3.86 -12.70
C GLN A 202 -1.02 4.03 -14.17
N TYR A 203 -0.47 3.19 -15.04
CA TYR A 203 -0.94 3.03 -16.43
C TYR A 203 -2.04 1.99 -16.49
#